data_AF-A0A957UU94-F1
#
_entry.id   AF-A0A957UU94-F1
#
_cell.length_a   1.000
_cell.length_b   1.000
_cell.length_c   1.000
_cell.angle_alpha   90.00
_cell.angle_beta   90.00
_cell.angle_gamma   90.00
#
_symmetry.space_group_name_H-M   'P 1'
#
loop_
_entity.id
_entity.type
_entity.pdbx_description
1 polymer ?
#
loop_
_entity_poly.entity_id
_entity_poly.type
_entity_poly.pdbx_seq_one_letter_code
_entity_poly.pdbx_strand_id
1 'polypeptide(L)'
;MQNTLHIHLHARRLLTGLTPWALAACLALLLLCSPIAQAQGTSSDPARIDVLRSDGQAVELEFHLGSYTLANLERADGLYQQLLAEGMAQTTAVDFPQAPTLGTMIGIPTTAGVSVEVVETDAIDLSGIRLAPAPQYAVAPSAGSTVSAADDLGAISADLGATLIEKSELHPAWAGTDGWLPSAVVVVGQTGALAAQPVAQIQFTPVQYNPLRQQLKLYTRVRARVTWAQNASASAYTTANSAQTALWNAVLANQTAVHEGLMQPQTVAAPSSVVRPGAAPEGERLAKIMVSKDGIYKITADSLIPIINSVLAKTQQTFHDSDLPRLALVNGETEIPIEVHDGGDGKFNG
;
A
#
# COMPACT_ATOMS: atom_id res chain seq x y z
N MET A 1 -3.27 22.78 70.46
CA MET A 1 -1.82 23.11 70.48
C MET A 1 -1.31 23.01 69.04
N GLN A 2 -1.33 24.12 68.31
CA GLN A 2 -0.93 24.18 66.90
C GLN A 2 0.37 24.97 66.81
N ASN A 3 1.42 24.33 66.29
CA ASN A 3 2.69 24.97 65.95
C ASN A 3 2.65 25.36 64.47
N THR A 4 2.69 26.67 64.21
CA THR A 4 2.83 27.23 62.86
C THR A 4 4.23 27.84 62.74
N LEU A 5 5.04 27.29 61.84
CA LEU A 5 6.41 27.75 61.55
C LEU A 5 6.36 28.78 60.41
N HIS A 6 6.69 30.04 60.68
CA HIS A 6 6.85 31.10 59.68
C HIS A 6 8.31 31.16 59.23
N ILE A 7 8.58 30.92 57.94
CA ILE A 7 9.89 31.14 57.31
C ILE A 7 9.83 32.46 56.51
N HIS A 8 10.63 33.44 56.94
CA HIS A 8 10.82 34.70 56.23
C HIS A 8 12.07 34.61 55.34
N LEU A 9 11.91 34.69 54.01
CA LEU A 9 13.01 34.77 53.05
C LEU A 9 13.42 36.24 52.86
N HIS A 10 14.63 36.60 53.33
CA HIS A 10 15.25 37.89 53.02
C HIS A 10 16.02 37.78 51.69
N ALA A 11 15.44 38.29 50.61
CA ALA A 11 16.16 38.55 49.36
C ALA A 11 16.21 40.06 49.13
N ARG A 12 17.27 40.73 49.61
CA ARG A 12 17.59 42.11 49.21
C ARG A 12 19.09 42.36 49.28
N ARG A 13 19.60 42.93 48.17
CA ARG A 13 20.88 43.65 47.98
C ARG A 13 22.11 42.83 47.61
N LEU A 14 22.27 42.57 46.31
CA LEU A 14 23.58 42.42 45.65
C LEU A 14 23.45 42.93 44.21
N LEU A 15 23.28 44.24 44.00
CA LEU A 15 23.32 44.87 42.67
C LEU A 15 23.46 46.40 42.80
N THR A 16 24.52 46.85 43.45
CA THR A 16 24.93 48.27 43.45
C THR A 16 26.43 48.33 43.30
N GLY A 17 26.92 48.24 42.06
CA GLY A 17 28.35 48.30 41.77
C GLY A 17 28.75 48.18 40.30
N LEU A 18 27.81 48.23 39.35
CA LEU A 18 28.14 48.17 37.93
C LEU A 18 28.09 49.59 37.35
N THR A 19 29.27 50.14 37.06
CA THR A 19 29.44 51.42 36.38
C THR A 19 28.79 51.38 34.99
N PRO A 20 28.20 52.49 34.49
CA PRO A 20 27.45 52.52 33.22
C PRO A 20 28.27 52.06 32.00
N TRP A 21 29.60 52.10 32.08
CA TRP A 21 30.52 51.66 31.03
C TRP A 21 30.64 50.13 30.95
N ALA A 22 30.41 49.42 32.07
CA ALA A 22 30.40 47.96 32.12
C ALA A 22 29.11 47.38 31.51
N LEU A 23 27.99 48.08 31.64
CA LEU A 23 26.71 47.72 30.99
C LEU A 23 26.75 47.94 29.47
N ALA A 24 27.38 49.03 29.01
CA ALA A 24 27.56 49.29 27.58
C ALA A 24 28.53 48.29 26.91
N ALA A 25 29.59 47.88 27.62
CA ALA A 25 30.52 46.86 27.13
C ALA A 25 29.87 45.47 27.04
N CYS A 26 29.06 45.07 28.02
CA CYS A 26 28.30 43.80 27.95
C CYS A 26 27.26 43.80 26.83
N LEU A 27 26.58 44.94 26.56
CA LEU A 27 25.59 45.02 25.48
C LEU A 27 26.25 45.00 24.07
N ALA A 28 27.42 45.64 23.93
CA ALA A 28 28.21 45.58 22.68
C ALA A 28 28.81 44.19 22.42
N LEU A 29 29.22 43.48 23.47
CA LEU A 29 29.73 42.10 23.36
C LEU A 29 28.62 41.09 23.03
N LEU A 30 27.38 41.35 23.47
CA LEU A 30 26.20 40.54 23.14
C LEU A 30 25.70 40.74 21.70
N LEU A 31 25.97 41.90 21.07
CA LEU A 31 25.58 42.19 19.68
C LEU A 31 26.61 41.74 18.64
N LEU A 32 27.87 41.49 19.04
CA LEU A 32 28.95 40.97 18.18
C LEU A 32 29.02 39.44 18.11
N CYS A 33 28.17 38.73 18.86
CA CYS A 33 28.18 37.27 18.96
C CYS A 33 26.86 36.62 18.46
N SER A 34 26.18 37.27 17.51
CA SER A 34 25.09 36.63 16.76
C SER A 34 25.68 35.93 15.53
N PRO A 35 25.87 34.59 15.53
CA PRO A 35 25.95 33.90 14.27
C PRO A 35 24.58 34.05 13.61
N ILE A 36 24.48 34.90 12.60
CA ILE A 36 23.42 34.79 11.60
C ILE A 36 23.73 33.49 10.86
N ALA A 37 23.30 32.36 11.44
CA ALA A 37 23.19 31.10 10.74
C ALA A 37 21.96 31.22 9.84
N GLN A 38 22.12 31.94 8.73
CA GLN A 38 21.31 31.67 7.55
C GLN A 38 21.75 30.30 7.04
N ALA A 39 21.09 29.26 7.56
CA ALA A 39 21.12 27.95 6.92
C ALA A 39 20.50 28.13 5.54
N GLN A 40 21.38 28.25 4.55
CA GLN A 40 21.04 28.16 3.14
C GLN A 40 20.27 26.86 2.93
N GLY A 41 19.18 26.93 2.15
CA GLY A 41 18.32 25.78 1.89
C GLY A 41 19.13 24.56 1.50
N THR A 42 19.19 23.58 2.39
CA THR A 42 19.61 22.23 2.05
C THR A 42 18.58 21.74 1.05
N SER A 43 18.98 21.63 -0.22
CA SER A 43 18.26 20.77 -1.17
C SER A 43 18.20 19.40 -0.52
N SER A 44 17.03 19.04 -0.02
CA SER A 44 16.80 17.76 0.61
C SER A 44 16.80 16.70 -0.51
N ASP A 45 17.69 15.72 -0.37
CA ASP A 45 17.77 14.59 -1.30
C ASP A 45 16.68 13.59 -0.89
N PRO A 46 15.64 13.34 -1.70
CA PRO A 46 14.56 12.44 -1.31
C PRO A 46 15.02 10.97 -1.38
N ALA A 47 14.43 10.11 -0.56
CA ALA A 47 14.61 8.67 -0.72
C ALA A 47 14.03 8.21 -2.06
N ARG A 48 14.68 7.22 -2.69
CA ARG A 48 14.28 6.70 -3.99
C ARG A 48 14.54 5.20 -4.13
N ILE A 49 13.89 4.59 -5.12
CA ILE A 49 14.10 3.21 -5.52
C ILE A 49 14.43 3.20 -7.00
N ASP A 50 15.62 2.70 -7.34
CA ASP A 50 16.12 2.60 -8.69
C ASP A 50 16.00 1.15 -9.19
N VAL A 51 15.60 0.95 -10.46
CA VAL A 51 15.64 -0.37 -11.10
C VAL A 51 17.02 -0.56 -11.72
N LEU A 52 17.82 -1.46 -11.17
CA LEU A 52 19.16 -1.75 -11.69
C LEU A 52 19.13 -2.69 -12.88
N ARG A 53 18.23 -3.69 -12.82
CA ARG A 53 18.06 -4.72 -13.83
C ARG A 53 16.64 -5.24 -13.80
N SER A 54 16.08 -5.56 -14.96
CA SER A 54 14.81 -6.27 -15.06
C SER A 54 14.85 -7.17 -16.30
N ASP A 55 14.57 -8.45 -16.10
CA ASP A 55 14.49 -9.44 -17.16
C ASP A 55 13.35 -10.44 -16.91
N GLY A 56 13.23 -11.48 -17.74
CA GLY A 56 12.14 -12.46 -17.64
C GLY A 56 12.21 -13.36 -16.40
N GLN A 57 13.22 -13.23 -15.53
CA GLN A 57 13.43 -14.07 -14.36
C GLN A 57 13.50 -13.29 -13.05
N ALA A 58 14.01 -12.05 -13.09
CA ALA A 58 14.15 -11.24 -11.90
C ALA A 58 14.07 -9.73 -12.18
N VAL A 59 13.76 -8.98 -11.12
CA VAL A 59 13.97 -7.53 -11.04
C VAL A 59 14.93 -7.24 -9.89
N GLU A 60 16.00 -6.49 -10.17
CA GLU A 60 16.91 -5.98 -9.16
C GLU A 60 16.58 -4.51 -8.89
N LEU A 61 16.30 -4.22 -7.62
CA LEU A 61 15.95 -2.91 -7.11
C LEU A 61 17.03 -2.44 -6.15
N GLU A 62 17.32 -1.14 -6.15
CA GLU A 62 18.18 -0.52 -5.16
C GLU A 62 17.47 0.66 -4.51
N PHE A 63 17.30 0.57 -3.19
CA PHE A 63 16.81 1.66 -2.36
C PHE A 63 17.98 2.52 -1.91
N HIS A 64 17.81 3.84 -1.97
CA HIS A 64 18.71 4.83 -1.41
C HIS A 64 17.96 5.67 -0.37
N LEU A 65 18.50 5.69 0.85
CA LEU A 65 18.07 6.63 1.87
C LEU A 65 18.63 8.00 1.52
N GLY A 66 17.74 8.94 1.23
CA GLY A 66 18.11 10.33 1.07
C GLY A 66 18.41 11.01 2.41
N SER A 67 18.10 12.30 2.49
CA SER A 67 18.18 13.08 3.71
C SER A 67 17.15 12.59 4.75
N TYR A 68 17.61 12.42 5.99
CA TYR A 68 16.76 12.06 7.11
C TYR A 68 16.99 12.98 8.31
N THR A 69 16.00 13.06 9.19
CA THR A 69 16.05 13.79 10.45
C THR A 69 15.52 12.89 11.57
N LEU A 70 16.22 12.89 12.69
CA LEU A 70 15.74 12.27 13.92
C LEU A 70 15.17 13.38 14.82
N ALA A 71 13.85 13.53 14.81
CA ALA A 71 13.15 14.57 15.56
C ALA A 71 12.79 14.06 16.96
N ASN A 72 12.89 14.94 17.95
CA ASN A 72 12.35 14.67 19.29
C ASN A 72 10.82 14.80 19.26
N LEU A 73 10.14 13.83 19.86
CA LEU A 73 8.68 13.77 19.97
C LEU A 73 8.30 13.59 21.43
N GLU A 74 7.72 14.63 22.03
CA GLU A 74 7.16 14.55 23.38
C GLU A 74 5.78 13.88 23.33
N ARG A 75 5.60 12.83 24.15
CA ARG A 75 4.30 12.18 24.39
C ARG A 75 4.03 12.11 25.89
N ALA A 76 2.79 11.76 26.25
CA ALA A 76 2.35 11.67 27.64
C ALA A 76 3.20 10.70 28.49
N ASP A 77 3.77 9.67 27.84
CA ASP A 77 4.63 8.61 28.41
C ASP A 77 6.14 8.87 28.21
N GLY A 78 6.49 10.11 27.84
CA GLY A 78 7.85 10.63 27.84
C GLY A 78 8.37 11.03 26.47
N LEU A 79 9.69 11.27 26.43
CA LEU A 79 10.38 11.68 25.22
C LEU A 79 10.67 10.47 24.34
N TYR A 80 10.29 10.58 23.07
CA TYR A 80 10.59 9.65 22.00
C TYR A 80 11.36 10.37 20.88
N GLN A 81 11.82 9.59 19.93
CA GLN A 81 12.38 10.06 18.68
C GLN A 81 11.56 9.52 17.51
N GLN A 82 11.43 10.34 16.48
CA GLN A 82 10.78 10.00 15.23
C GLN A 82 11.79 10.16 14.09
N LEU A 83 11.99 9.10 13.32
CA LEU A 83 12.83 9.14 12.12
C LEU A 83 11.98 9.56 10.91
N LEU A 84 12.31 10.70 10.35
CA LEU A 84 11.67 11.26 9.17
C LEU A 84 12.66 11.25 8.02
N ALA A 85 12.25 10.73 6.87
CA ALA A 85 13.03 10.76 5.64
C ALA A 85 12.14 11.31 4.53
N GLU A 86 12.68 12.22 3.72
CA GLU A 86 11.90 12.85 2.67
C GLU A 86 11.49 11.83 1.60
N GLY A 87 10.25 11.95 1.11
CA GLY A 87 9.68 11.03 0.13
C GLY A 87 9.17 9.72 0.74
N MET A 88 9.29 9.50 2.05
CA MET A 88 8.87 8.27 2.71
C MET A 88 7.60 8.47 3.55
N ALA A 89 6.71 7.48 3.50
CA ALA A 89 5.58 7.39 4.41
C ALA A 89 6.04 6.82 5.77
N GLN A 90 5.17 6.85 6.78
CA GLN A 90 5.44 6.24 8.09
C GLN A 90 4.61 4.96 8.26
N THR A 91 5.18 3.94 8.90
CA THR A 91 4.42 2.74 9.27
C THR A 91 3.35 3.08 10.31
N THR A 92 2.22 2.38 10.23
CA THR A 92 1.06 2.55 11.12
C THR A 92 0.71 1.27 11.87
N ALA A 93 1.56 0.24 11.77
CA ALA A 93 1.32 -1.04 12.42
C ALA A 93 1.48 -0.90 13.94
N VAL A 94 0.37 -1.11 14.64
CA VAL A 94 0.19 -0.89 16.09
C VAL A 94 1.30 -1.50 16.94
N ASP A 95 1.69 -2.73 16.63
CA ASP A 95 2.67 -3.49 17.39
C ASP A 95 4.10 -3.36 16.84
N PHE A 96 4.39 -2.25 16.16
CA PHE A 96 5.73 -1.95 15.66
C PHE A 96 6.15 -0.51 15.97
N PRO A 97 7.47 -0.25 16.06
CA PRO A 97 7.99 1.10 16.03
C PRO A 97 7.51 1.83 14.77
N GLN A 98 7.22 3.12 14.91
CA GLN A 98 6.98 3.97 13.77
C GLN A 98 8.29 4.12 12.99
N ALA A 99 8.28 3.73 11.72
CA ALA A 99 9.45 3.74 10.87
C ALA A 99 9.10 4.30 9.48
N PRO A 100 10.05 4.98 8.81
CA PRO A 100 9.88 5.40 7.43
C PRO A 100 9.78 4.18 6.51
N THR A 101 8.94 4.26 5.48
CA THR A 101 8.77 3.23 4.48
C THR A 101 8.52 3.83 3.10
N LEU A 102 9.09 3.18 2.08
CA LEU A 102 8.95 3.56 0.68
C LEU A 102 8.64 2.30 -0.13
N GLY A 103 7.62 2.37 -0.97
CA GLY A 103 7.21 1.26 -1.80
C GLY A 103 7.27 1.62 -3.28
N THR A 104 7.46 0.59 -4.11
CA THR A 104 7.31 0.69 -5.57
C THR A 104 6.46 -0.46 -6.08
N MET A 105 5.86 -0.30 -7.25
CA MET A 105 5.15 -1.38 -7.94
C MET A 105 5.95 -1.82 -9.16
N ILE A 106 6.06 -3.13 -9.35
CA ILE A 106 6.74 -3.73 -10.50
C ILE A 106 5.76 -4.61 -11.28
N GLY A 107 5.91 -4.62 -12.60
CA GLY A 107 5.27 -5.60 -13.46
C GLY A 107 6.05 -6.91 -13.43
N ILE A 108 5.32 -8.03 -13.33
CA ILE A 108 5.85 -9.38 -13.25
C ILE A 108 5.10 -10.29 -14.23
N PRO A 109 5.67 -11.45 -14.61
CA PRO A 109 4.98 -12.40 -15.49
C PRO A 109 3.84 -13.15 -14.81
N THR A 110 3.93 -13.32 -13.50
CA THR A 110 2.98 -14.08 -12.69
C THR A 110 2.98 -13.57 -11.27
N THR A 111 1.87 -13.70 -10.57
CA THR A 111 1.80 -13.49 -9.11
C THR A 111 2.21 -14.74 -8.33
N ALA A 112 2.43 -15.88 -9.00
CA ALA A 112 2.80 -17.13 -8.35
C ALA A 112 4.29 -17.15 -7.95
N GLY A 113 4.54 -17.47 -6.67
CA GLY A 113 5.90 -17.67 -6.16
C GLY A 113 6.76 -16.42 -6.15
N VAL A 114 6.15 -15.23 -6.07
CA VAL A 114 6.90 -13.98 -5.96
C VAL A 114 7.64 -13.95 -4.63
N SER A 115 8.95 -13.72 -4.68
CA SER A 115 9.79 -13.63 -3.49
C SER A 115 10.81 -12.50 -3.63
N VAL A 116 11.26 -11.96 -2.51
CA VAL A 116 12.30 -10.93 -2.45
C VAL A 116 13.43 -11.38 -1.54
N GLU A 117 14.66 -11.17 -1.99
CA GLU A 117 15.87 -11.39 -1.21
C GLU A 117 16.69 -10.10 -1.12
N VAL A 118 17.33 -9.88 0.01
CA VAL A 118 18.31 -8.80 0.18
C VAL A 118 19.65 -9.32 -0.30
N VAL A 119 20.23 -8.65 -1.31
CA VAL A 119 21.51 -9.01 -1.91
C VAL A 119 22.64 -8.26 -1.22
N GLU A 120 22.42 -6.98 -0.90
CA GLU A 120 23.45 -6.09 -0.37
C GLU A 120 22.84 -4.98 0.48
N THR A 121 23.56 -4.52 1.50
CA THR A 121 23.13 -3.43 2.37
C THR A 121 24.29 -2.60 2.88
N ASP A 122 24.08 -1.27 2.93
CA ASP A 122 24.88 -0.37 3.73
C ASP A 122 24.03 0.16 4.88
N ALA A 123 24.60 0.21 6.10
CA ALA A 123 23.86 0.62 7.28
C ALA A 123 24.71 1.42 8.27
N ILE A 124 24.04 2.26 9.04
CA ILE A 124 24.59 3.03 10.16
C ILE A 124 23.90 2.55 11.44
N ASP A 125 24.69 2.23 12.46
CA ASP A 125 24.19 1.88 13.79
C ASP A 125 24.11 3.14 14.67
N LEU A 126 22.94 3.36 15.25
CA LEU A 126 22.65 4.45 16.17
C LEU A 126 22.23 3.87 17.52
N SER A 127 22.73 4.43 18.61
CA SER A 127 22.49 3.96 19.98
C SER A 127 21.83 5.03 20.84
N GLY A 128 21.13 4.59 21.90
CA GLY A 128 20.39 5.50 22.77
C GLY A 128 19.14 6.05 22.08
N ILE A 129 18.60 5.31 21.11
CA ILE A 129 17.43 5.69 20.36
C ILE A 129 16.19 5.14 21.03
N ARG A 130 15.16 5.97 21.24
CA ARG A 130 13.84 5.56 21.71
C ARG A 130 12.79 5.89 20.66
N LEU A 131 12.62 5.02 19.67
CA LEU A 131 11.66 5.25 18.59
C LEU A 131 10.22 5.28 19.11
N ALA A 132 9.44 6.24 18.60
CA ALA A 132 8.03 6.35 18.90
C ALA A 132 7.24 5.12 18.41
N PRO A 133 6.24 4.63 19.15
CA PRO A 133 5.28 3.68 18.61
C PRO A 133 4.43 4.29 17.49
N ALA A 134 4.04 3.44 16.54
CA ALA A 134 3.11 3.81 15.49
C ALA A 134 1.82 4.39 16.09
N PRO A 135 1.34 5.54 15.61
CA PRO A 135 0.13 6.16 16.13
C PRO A 135 -1.09 5.28 15.83
N GLN A 136 -1.96 5.13 16.81
CA GLN A 136 -3.28 4.53 16.64
C GLN A 136 -4.32 5.63 16.53
N TYR A 137 -5.26 5.49 15.60
CA TYR A 137 -6.36 6.45 15.47
C TYR A 137 -7.68 5.76 15.76
N ALA A 138 -8.46 6.34 16.67
CA ALA A 138 -9.84 5.94 16.94
C ALA A 138 -10.80 7.02 16.44
N VAL A 139 -11.94 6.59 15.93
CA VAL A 139 -13.03 7.50 15.57
C VAL A 139 -13.87 7.73 16.82
N ALA A 140 -13.82 8.95 17.36
CA ALA A 140 -14.73 9.37 18.42
C ALA A 140 -15.95 10.08 17.82
N PRO A 141 -17.17 9.81 18.31
CA PRO A 141 -18.31 10.65 17.99
C PRO A 141 -18.04 12.06 18.49
N SER A 142 -18.24 13.06 17.63
CA SER A 142 -18.15 14.47 17.99
C SER A 142 -19.15 14.76 19.09
N ALA A 143 -18.73 15.57 20.06
CA ALA A 143 -19.57 15.99 21.17
C ALA A 143 -20.88 16.60 20.62
N GLY A 144 -22.01 15.94 20.90
CA GLY A 144 -23.34 16.33 20.42
C GLY A 144 -24.01 15.36 19.45
N SER A 145 -23.29 14.35 18.94
CA SER A 145 -23.86 13.36 18.01
C SER A 145 -24.56 12.22 18.77
N THR A 146 -25.85 12.36 19.05
CA THR A 146 -26.69 11.26 19.55
C THR A 146 -27.17 10.43 18.36
N VAL A 147 -26.45 9.36 18.02
CA VAL A 147 -27.00 8.35 17.10
C VAL A 147 -27.93 7.45 17.91
N SER A 148 -29.22 7.78 17.94
CA SER A 148 -30.24 6.88 18.46
C SER A 148 -30.33 5.68 17.51
N ALA A 149 -29.98 4.50 18.01
CA ALA A 149 -30.17 3.25 17.31
C ALA A 149 -31.67 2.91 17.25
N ALA A 150 -32.36 3.30 16.17
CA ALA A 150 -33.59 2.65 15.69
C ALA A 150 -34.05 3.23 14.33
N ASP A 151 -34.19 2.35 13.34
CA ASP A 151 -35.30 2.29 12.36
C ASP A 151 -35.47 3.30 11.21
N ASP A 152 -34.45 4.01 10.72
CA ASP A 152 -34.59 4.69 9.42
C ASP A 152 -33.30 4.69 8.56
N LEU A 153 -33.18 3.67 7.71
CA LEU A 153 -32.12 3.53 6.68
C LEU A 153 -32.33 4.46 5.46
N GLY A 154 -33.12 5.53 5.60
CA GLY A 154 -33.50 6.42 4.49
C GLY A 154 -32.76 7.76 4.42
N ALA A 155 -32.03 8.16 5.47
CA ALA A 155 -31.39 9.47 5.53
C ALA A 155 -30.06 9.44 6.29
N ILE A 156 -29.04 8.77 5.73
CA ILE A 156 -27.66 8.92 6.20
C ILE A 156 -27.15 10.25 5.63
N SER A 157 -27.51 11.37 6.28
CA SER A 157 -27.01 12.69 5.93
C SER A 157 -25.54 12.83 6.32
N ALA A 158 -24.80 13.50 5.43
CA ALA A 158 -23.34 13.60 5.30
C ALA A 158 -22.58 14.34 6.44
N ASP A 159 -23.05 14.28 7.67
CA ASP A 159 -22.40 14.89 8.84
C ASP A 159 -22.26 13.87 9.97
N LEU A 160 -21.49 12.81 9.71
CA LEU A 160 -20.88 12.05 10.79
C LEU A 160 -19.79 12.95 11.35
N GLY A 161 -20.16 13.80 12.31
CA GLY A 161 -19.21 14.50 13.17
C GLY A 161 -18.38 13.46 13.89
N ALA A 162 -17.31 13.01 13.26
CA ALA A 162 -16.43 11.96 13.71
C ALA A 162 -15.04 12.57 13.82
N THR A 163 -14.53 12.70 15.04
CA THR A 163 -13.20 13.24 15.28
C THR A 163 -12.22 12.07 15.39
N LEU A 164 -11.13 12.15 14.61
CA LEU A 164 -10.03 11.21 14.70
C LEU A 164 -9.18 11.57 15.94
N ILE A 165 -9.13 10.68 16.93
CA ILE A 165 -8.32 10.85 18.15
C ILE A 165 -7.17 9.84 18.15
N GLU A 166 -5.96 10.31 18.49
CA GLU A 166 -4.82 9.40 18.67
C GLU A 166 -5.02 8.60 19.97
N LYS A 167 -5.11 7.28 19.86
CA LYS A 167 -5.17 6.38 21.00
C LYS A 167 -3.75 6.19 21.51
N SER A 168 -3.45 6.86 22.62
CA SER A 168 -2.18 6.72 23.31
C SER A 168 -2.15 5.39 24.06
N GLU A 169 -1.74 4.31 23.40
CA GLU A 169 -1.34 3.11 24.12
C GLU A 169 0.03 3.37 24.75
N LEU A 170 0.03 3.52 26.07
CA LEU A 170 1.17 3.96 26.89
C LEU A 170 2.37 3.01 26.81
N HIS A 171 2.18 1.75 26.40
CA HIS A 171 3.23 0.74 26.37
C HIS A 171 2.96 -0.27 25.23
N PRO A 172 3.63 -0.14 24.08
CA PRO A 172 3.46 -1.11 23.01
C PRO A 172 4.07 -2.44 23.44
N ALA A 173 3.45 -3.56 23.03
CA ALA A 173 3.86 -4.91 23.45
C ALA A 173 5.33 -5.24 23.11
N TRP A 174 5.91 -4.58 22.11
CA TRP A 174 7.29 -4.79 21.69
C TRP A 174 8.33 -4.04 22.52
N ALA A 175 7.97 -3.06 23.35
CA ALA A 175 8.94 -2.16 24.02
C ALA A 175 9.97 -2.86 24.93
N GLY A 176 9.69 -4.11 25.36
CA GLY A 176 10.58 -4.91 26.20
C GLY A 176 11.31 -6.05 25.48
N THR A 177 11.14 -6.19 24.16
CA THR A 177 11.63 -7.36 23.42
C THR A 177 13.10 -7.19 23.01
N ASP A 178 13.95 -8.18 23.28
CA ASP A 178 15.31 -8.24 22.70
C ASP A 178 15.24 -8.84 21.29
N GLY A 179 15.06 -7.99 20.28
CA GLY A 179 14.96 -8.42 18.89
C GLY A 179 14.89 -7.25 17.92
N TRP A 180 15.33 -7.47 16.69
CA TRP A 180 15.29 -6.46 15.63
C TRP A 180 13.92 -6.42 14.97
N LEU A 181 13.31 -5.22 14.93
CA LEU A 181 11.98 -4.98 14.37
C LEU A 181 11.99 -3.84 13.33
N PRO A 182 11.32 -4.02 12.17
CA PRO A 182 10.87 -5.30 11.62
C PRO A 182 12.05 -6.25 11.36
N SER A 183 11.78 -7.55 11.29
CA SER A 183 12.81 -8.56 11.01
C SER A 183 13.33 -8.53 9.56
N ALA A 184 12.51 -8.01 8.63
CA ALA A 184 12.87 -7.82 7.23
C ALA A 184 12.82 -6.34 6.85
N VAL A 185 13.83 -5.88 6.09
CA VAL A 185 13.95 -4.49 5.61
C VAL A 185 13.32 -4.29 4.24
N VAL A 186 13.02 -5.38 3.53
CA VAL A 186 12.28 -5.39 2.27
C VAL A 186 11.32 -6.57 2.30
N VAL A 187 10.09 -6.33 1.85
CA VAL A 187 9.04 -7.36 1.76
C VAL A 187 8.28 -7.25 0.45
N VAL A 188 7.76 -8.37 -0.02
CA VAL A 188 6.70 -8.37 -1.02
C VAL A 188 5.40 -7.97 -0.31
N GLY A 189 4.83 -6.85 -0.72
CA GLY A 189 3.54 -6.38 -0.26
C GLY A 189 2.41 -7.10 -1.00
N GLN A 190 1.44 -6.34 -1.50
CA GLN A 190 0.34 -6.92 -2.26
C GLN A 190 0.78 -7.38 -3.65
N THR A 191 0.25 -8.52 -4.09
CA THR A 191 0.35 -8.99 -5.48
C THR A 191 -1.03 -9.02 -6.10
N GLY A 192 -1.14 -8.72 -7.40
CA GLY A 192 -2.42 -8.73 -8.08
C GLY A 192 -2.28 -8.47 -9.57
N ALA A 193 -3.31 -7.89 -10.16
CA ALA A 193 -3.28 -7.47 -11.55
C ALA A 193 -3.77 -6.02 -11.69
N LEU A 194 -3.04 -5.21 -12.46
CA LEU A 194 -3.42 -3.86 -12.86
C LEU A 194 -3.78 -3.86 -14.34
N ALA A 195 -5.07 -3.78 -14.66
CA ALA A 195 -5.57 -3.81 -16.04
C ALA A 195 -5.05 -5.02 -16.85
N ALA A 196 -5.07 -6.22 -16.24
CA ALA A 196 -4.55 -7.48 -16.77
C ALA A 196 -3.02 -7.65 -16.79
N GLN A 197 -2.24 -6.66 -16.34
CA GLN A 197 -0.80 -6.84 -16.07
C GLN A 197 -0.61 -7.39 -14.66
N PRO A 198 0.02 -8.56 -14.45
CA PRO A 198 0.39 -9.01 -13.12
C PRO A 198 1.42 -8.06 -12.50
N VAL A 199 1.21 -7.73 -11.22
CA VAL A 199 2.02 -6.75 -10.49
C VAL A 199 2.33 -7.25 -9.07
N ALA A 200 3.46 -6.79 -8.53
CA ALA A 200 3.80 -6.91 -7.13
C ALA A 200 4.23 -5.55 -6.58
N GLN A 201 3.79 -5.24 -5.36
CA GLN A 201 4.32 -4.15 -4.58
C GLN A 201 5.55 -4.63 -3.81
N ILE A 202 6.64 -3.88 -3.90
CA ILE A 202 7.85 -4.09 -3.11
C ILE A 202 7.98 -2.95 -2.13
N GLN A 203 8.06 -3.27 -0.84
CA GLN A 203 8.08 -2.29 0.23
C GLN A 203 9.41 -2.36 0.99
N PHE A 204 10.10 -1.24 1.05
CA PHE A 204 11.31 -1.04 1.84
C PHE A 204 10.96 -0.34 3.15
N THR A 205 11.47 -0.88 4.24
CA THR A 205 11.48 -0.26 5.58
C THR A 205 12.94 -0.27 6.02
N PRO A 206 13.73 0.79 5.73
CA PRO A 206 15.18 0.80 5.87
C PRO A 206 15.62 0.96 7.33
N VAL A 207 14.88 0.40 8.26
CA VAL A 207 15.07 0.53 9.69
C VAL A 207 14.90 -0.82 10.33
N GLN A 208 15.83 -1.17 11.21
CA GLN A 208 15.63 -2.19 12.22
C GLN A 208 15.91 -1.60 13.58
N TYR A 209 15.00 -1.82 14.52
CA TYR A 209 15.09 -1.27 15.86
C TYR A 209 15.04 -2.39 16.89
N ASN A 210 15.97 -2.35 17.84
CA ASN A 210 15.96 -3.18 19.04
C ASN A 210 15.53 -2.31 20.23
N PRO A 211 14.31 -2.52 20.76
CA PRO A 211 13.75 -1.67 21.79
C PRO A 211 14.38 -1.87 23.16
N LEU A 212 14.77 -3.11 23.51
CA LEU A 212 15.45 -3.38 24.78
C LEU A 212 16.84 -2.75 24.83
N ARG A 213 17.57 -2.79 23.71
CA ARG A 213 18.93 -2.24 23.60
C ARG A 213 18.98 -0.77 23.21
N GLN A 214 17.83 -0.18 22.84
CA GLN A 214 17.73 1.18 22.31
C GLN A 214 18.70 1.42 21.14
N GLN A 215 18.75 0.43 20.24
CA GLN A 215 19.63 0.42 19.08
C GLN A 215 18.80 0.49 17.80
N LEU A 216 19.21 1.36 16.88
CA LEU A 216 18.59 1.55 15.59
C LEU A 216 19.64 1.30 14.51
N LYS A 217 19.38 0.34 13.64
CA LYS A 217 20.12 0.12 12.42
C LYS A 217 19.39 0.78 11.27
N LEU A 218 20.00 1.81 10.70
CA LEU A 218 19.46 2.60 9.61
C LEU A 218 20.16 2.24 8.31
N TYR A 219 19.42 1.64 7.38
CA TYR A 219 19.95 1.19 6.10
C TYR A 219 19.98 2.34 5.10
N THR A 220 21.17 2.80 4.74
CA THR A 220 21.35 3.90 3.78
C THR A 220 21.22 3.42 2.34
N ARG A 221 21.53 2.15 2.08
CA ARG A 221 21.36 1.49 0.78
C ARG A 221 20.89 0.06 0.98
N VAL A 222 19.92 -0.39 0.19
CA VAL A 222 19.44 -1.78 0.19
C VAL A 222 19.27 -2.24 -1.25
N ARG A 223 20.04 -3.24 -1.67
CA ARG A 223 19.85 -3.92 -2.94
C ARG A 223 19.02 -5.18 -2.73
N ALA A 224 17.89 -5.25 -3.43
CA ALA A 224 16.96 -6.37 -3.35
C ALA A 224 16.78 -7.01 -4.72
N ARG A 225 16.64 -8.34 -4.74
CA ARG A 225 16.30 -9.10 -5.93
C ARG A 225 14.92 -9.72 -5.75
N VAL A 226 14.04 -9.43 -6.70
CA VAL A 226 12.69 -10.00 -6.77
C VAL A 226 12.67 -11.08 -7.82
N THR A 227 12.13 -12.24 -7.48
CA THR A 227 11.99 -13.41 -8.37
C THR A 227 10.58 -13.97 -8.32
N TRP A 228 10.26 -14.87 -9.25
CA TRP A 228 8.94 -15.51 -9.39
C TRP A 228 9.10 -16.95 -9.91
N ALA A 229 8.01 -17.72 -9.90
CA ALA A 229 8.02 -19.09 -10.39
C ALA A 229 8.31 -19.16 -11.91
N GLN A 230 9.33 -19.92 -12.31
CA GLN A 230 9.78 -20.02 -13.71
C GLN A 230 8.78 -20.72 -14.65
N ASN A 231 7.93 -21.60 -14.11
CA ASN A 231 6.98 -22.39 -14.90
C ASN A 231 5.60 -21.75 -15.01
N ALA A 232 5.45 -20.50 -14.55
CA ALA A 232 4.22 -19.80 -14.81
C ALA A 232 4.19 -19.41 -16.29
N SER A 233 3.32 -20.05 -17.05
CA SER A 233 2.95 -19.57 -18.38
C SER A 233 2.66 -18.08 -18.25
N ALA A 234 3.44 -17.24 -18.94
CA ALA A 234 3.14 -15.83 -19.05
C ALA A 234 1.67 -15.73 -19.47
N SER A 235 0.81 -15.17 -18.61
CA SER A 235 -0.60 -14.98 -18.96
C SER A 235 -0.61 -14.28 -20.31
N ALA A 236 -1.34 -14.84 -21.28
CA ALA A 236 -1.40 -14.31 -22.64
C ALA A 236 -1.78 -12.83 -22.56
N TYR A 237 -0.79 -11.95 -22.70
CA TYR A 237 -0.99 -10.52 -22.62
C TYR A 237 -1.85 -10.14 -23.81
N THR A 238 -3.07 -9.65 -23.55
CA THR A 238 -3.80 -8.92 -24.57
C THR A 238 -2.99 -7.68 -24.94
N THR A 239 -2.86 -7.41 -26.23
CA THR A 239 -2.17 -6.19 -26.72
C THR A 239 -2.76 -4.98 -26.00
N ALA A 240 -1.95 -4.35 -25.17
CA ALA A 240 -2.38 -3.21 -24.37
C ALA A 240 -2.77 -2.05 -25.27
N ASN A 241 -3.85 -1.37 -24.92
CA ASN A 241 -4.19 -0.11 -25.58
C ASN A 241 -3.30 1.04 -25.05
N SER A 242 -3.29 2.17 -25.75
CA SER A 242 -2.44 3.31 -25.40
C SER A 242 -2.70 3.88 -24.00
N ALA A 243 -3.95 3.82 -23.50
CA ALA A 243 -4.30 4.27 -22.16
C ALA A 243 -3.75 3.33 -21.08
N GLN A 244 -3.78 2.01 -21.32
CA GLN A 244 -3.17 1.01 -20.44
C GLN A 244 -1.65 1.17 -20.40
N THR A 245 -1.00 1.35 -21.56
CA THR A 245 0.45 1.60 -21.61
C THR A 245 0.82 2.87 -20.85
N ALA A 246 0.04 3.95 -20.99
CA ALA A 246 0.29 5.19 -20.25
C ALA A 246 0.13 5.01 -18.73
N LEU A 247 -0.92 4.30 -18.29
CA LEU A 247 -1.12 3.95 -16.89
C LEU A 247 0.07 3.17 -16.35
N TRP A 248 0.51 2.13 -17.06
CA TRP A 248 1.61 1.29 -16.60
C TRP A 248 2.95 2.03 -16.60
N ASN A 249 3.23 2.89 -17.59
CA ASN A 249 4.44 3.73 -17.61
C ASN A 249 4.49 4.68 -16.41
N ALA A 250 3.34 5.11 -15.90
CA ALA A 250 3.26 6.02 -14.76
C ALA A 250 3.41 5.31 -13.40
N VAL A 251 3.13 4.00 -13.35
CA VAL A 251 2.96 3.28 -12.07
C VAL A 251 4.00 2.16 -11.88
N LEU A 252 4.47 1.52 -12.95
CA LEU A 252 5.37 0.37 -12.87
C LEU A 252 6.82 0.81 -13.08
N ALA A 253 7.67 0.52 -12.10
CA ALA A 253 9.07 0.96 -12.12
C ALA A 253 9.89 0.30 -13.24
N ASN A 254 9.53 -0.91 -13.67
CA ASN A 254 10.27 -1.71 -14.65
C ASN A 254 9.54 -1.86 -15.99
N GLN A 255 8.70 -0.89 -16.36
CA GLN A 255 7.75 -1.04 -17.47
C GLN A 255 8.39 -1.27 -18.85
N THR A 256 9.56 -0.68 -19.10
CA THR A 256 10.34 -0.90 -20.33
C THR A 256 10.75 -2.37 -20.47
N ALA A 257 11.24 -2.99 -19.39
CA ALA A 257 11.65 -4.39 -19.40
C ALA A 257 10.46 -5.36 -19.46
N VAL A 258 9.32 -5.00 -18.89
CA VAL A 258 8.05 -5.73 -19.07
C VAL A 258 7.69 -5.81 -20.56
N HIS A 259 7.81 -4.69 -21.29
CA HIS A 259 7.55 -4.65 -22.73
C HIS A 259 8.60 -5.41 -23.57
N GLU A 260 9.87 -5.41 -23.19
CA GLU A 260 10.94 -6.04 -23.99
C GLU A 260 11.10 -7.55 -23.73
N GLY A 261 10.85 -8.00 -22.48
CA GLY A 261 11.12 -9.36 -22.03
C GLY A 261 9.89 -10.27 -21.85
N LEU A 262 8.71 -9.70 -21.57
CA LEU A 262 7.49 -10.49 -21.32
C LEU A 262 6.55 -10.54 -22.53
N MET A 263 6.69 -9.61 -23.49
CA MET A 263 5.96 -9.59 -24.76
C MET A 263 6.70 -10.30 -25.90
N GLN A 264 7.92 -10.78 -25.68
CA GLN A 264 8.48 -11.73 -26.63
C GLN A 264 7.63 -13.00 -26.53
N PRO A 265 6.92 -13.41 -27.59
CA PRO A 265 6.39 -14.75 -27.62
C PRO A 265 7.62 -15.63 -27.44
N GLN A 266 7.71 -16.32 -26.29
CA GLN A 266 8.56 -17.48 -26.19
C GLN A 266 8.20 -18.30 -27.43
N THR A 267 9.16 -18.44 -28.34
CA THR A 267 9.06 -19.33 -29.49
C THR A 267 9.14 -20.74 -28.91
N VAL A 268 8.11 -21.11 -28.14
CA VAL A 268 7.85 -22.49 -27.82
C VAL A 268 7.63 -23.12 -29.18
N ALA A 269 8.55 -24.00 -29.58
CA ALA A 269 8.40 -24.82 -30.77
C ALA A 269 6.95 -25.29 -30.81
N ALA A 270 6.25 -24.92 -31.89
CA ALA A 270 4.81 -25.08 -31.96
C ALA A 270 4.44 -26.48 -31.45
N PRO A 271 3.68 -26.62 -30.34
CA PRO A 271 3.11 -27.91 -30.01
C PRO A 271 2.35 -28.35 -31.26
N SER A 272 2.71 -29.53 -31.76
CA SER A 272 2.11 -30.13 -32.94
C SER A 272 0.68 -30.57 -32.59
N SER A 273 -0.18 -29.59 -32.38
CA SER A 273 -1.60 -29.67 -32.10
C SER A 273 -2.06 -28.24 -31.83
N VAL A 274 -2.20 -27.46 -32.89
CA VAL A 274 -3.02 -26.24 -32.85
C VAL A 274 -4.45 -26.71 -32.60
N VAL A 275 -4.81 -26.88 -31.33
CA VAL A 275 -6.21 -26.85 -30.91
C VAL A 275 -6.65 -25.41 -31.14
N ARG A 276 -7.47 -25.20 -32.18
CA ARG A 276 -8.11 -23.91 -32.45
C ARG A 276 -8.80 -23.44 -31.17
N PRO A 277 -8.57 -22.21 -30.68
CA PRO A 277 -9.43 -21.61 -29.67
C PRO A 277 -10.81 -21.45 -30.31
N GLY A 278 -11.75 -22.30 -29.92
CA GLY A 278 -13.07 -22.41 -30.55
C GLY A 278 -13.52 -23.83 -30.87
N ALA A 279 -12.68 -24.86 -30.67
CA ALA A 279 -13.22 -26.20 -30.54
C ALA A 279 -13.77 -26.34 -29.11
N ALA A 280 -15.09 -26.12 -28.97
CA ALA A 280 -15.81 -26.54 -27.77
C ALA A 280 -15.49 -28.03 -27.51
N PRO A 281 -15.41 -28.48 -26.24
CA PRO A 281 -15.37 -29.90 -25.95
C PRO A 281 -16.49 -30.59 -26.73
N GLU A 282 -16.17 -31.65 -27.47
CA GLU A 282 -17.14 -32.35 -28.33
C GLU A 282 -18.40 -32.69 -27.52
N GLY A 283 -19.50 -31.98 -27.80
CA GLY A 283 -20.79 -32.13 -27.12
C GLY A 283 -21.32 -30.86 -26.45
N GLU A 284 -20.48 -29.89 -26.12
CA GLU A 284 -20.92 -28.66 -25.43
C GLU A 284 -21.13 -27.50 -26.41
N ARG A 285 -22.31 -26.88 -26.35
CA ARG A 285 -22.73 -25.82 -27.28
C ARG A 285 -22.63 -24.48 -26.58
N LEU A 286 -21.57 -23.74 -26.88
CA LEU A 286 -21.29 -22.44 -26.29
C LEU A 286 -21.77 -21.31 -27.19
N ALA A 287 -22.49 -20.34 -26.62
CA ALA A 287 -22.85 -19.08 -27.27
C ALA A 287 -22.12 -17.93 -26.57
N LYS A 288 -21.44 -17.07 -27.35
CA LYS A 288 -20.75 -15.89 -26.81
C LYS A 288 -21.67 -14.68 -26.87
N ILE A 289 -21.92 -14.05 -25.72
CA ILE A 289 -22.64 -12.78 -25.63
C ILE A 289 -21.62 -11.64 -25.77
N MET A 290 -21.85 -10.74 -26.72
CA MET A 290 -21.02 -9.55 -26.97
C MET A 290 -21.79 -8.30 -26.54
N VAL A 291 -21.15 -7.42 -25.77
CA VAL A 291 -21.69 -6.10 -25.41
C VAL A 291 -20.92 -5.01 -26.16
N SER A 292 -21.64 -3.99 -26.65
CA SER A 292 -21.06 -2.90 -27.46
C SER A 292 -20.80 -1.61 -26.67
N LYS A 293 -21.27 -1.54 -25.42
CA LYS A 293 -21.11 -0.42 -24.50
C LYS A 293 -20.89 -0.93 -23.08
N ASP A 294 -20.27 -0.13 -22.23
CA ASP A 294 -20.16 -0.47 -20.81
C ASP A 294 -21.49 -0.19 -20.10
N GLY A 295 -21.89 -1.08 -19.18
CA GLY A 295 -23.14 -0.93 -18.42
C GLY A 295 -23.61 -2.22 -17.75
N ILE A 296 -24.66 -2.11 -16.94
CA ILE A 296 -25.39 -3.26 -16.37
C ILE A 296 -26.47 -3.68 -17.37
N TYR A 297 -26.47 -4.96 -17.74
CA TYR A 297 -27.40 -5.51 -18.74
C TYR A 297 -28.39 -6.46 -18.09
N LYS A 298 -29.67 -6.29 -18.38
CA LYS A 298 -30.72 -7.27 -18.08
C LYS A 298 -30.95 -8.13 -19.31
N ILE A 299 -30.81 -9.44 -19.17
CA ILE A 299 -31.12 -10.43 -20.21
C ILE A 299 -32.46 -11.06 -19.85
N THR A 300 -33.41 -11.07 -20.78
CA THR A 300 -34.72 -11.75 -20.61
C THR A 300 -34.81 -12.97 -21.51
N ALA A 301 -35.66 -13.94 -21.15
CA ALA A 301 -35.98 -15.11 -21.96
C ALA A 301 -36.33 -14.72 -23.41
N ASP A 302 -37.23 -13.75 -23.56
CA ASP A 302 -37.66 -13.19 -24.85
C ASP A 302 -36.51 -12.66 -25.72
N SER A 303 -35.46 -12.11 -25.09
CA SER A 303 -34.29 -11.61 -25.80
C SER A 303 -33.30 -12.72 -26.17
N LEU A 304 -33.24 -13.78 -25.38
CA LEU A 304 -32.20 -14.81 -25.45
C LEU A 304 -32.60 -15.98 -26.35
N ILE A 305 -33.84 -16.46 -26.25
CA ILE A 305 -34.34 -17.63 -26.97
C ILE A 305 -34.26 -17.47 -28.49
N PRO A 306 -34.65 -16.33 -29.10
CA PRO A 306 -34.51 -16.13 -30.54
C PRO A 306 -33.05 -16.21 -31.00
N ILE A 307 -32.12 -15.71 -30.17
CA ILE A 307 -30.69 -15.71 -30.47
C ILE A 307 -30.14 -17.15 -30.39
N ILE A 308 -30.46 -17.89 -29.33
CA ILE A 308 -30.07 -19.29 -29.19
C ILE A 308 -30.62 -20.12 -30.36
N ASN A 309 -31.91 -19.95 -30.69
CA ASN A 309 -32.55 -20.66 -31.80
C ASN A 309 -31.93 -20.32 -33.16
N SER A 310 -31.45 -19.08 -33.35
CA SER A 310 -30.70 -18.72 -34.57
C SER A 310 -29.39 -19.49 -34.72
N VAL A 311 -28.73 -19.82 -33.61
CA VAL A 311 -27.50 -20.63 -33.58
C VAL A 311 -27.82 -22.12 -33.78
N LEU A 312 -28.90 -22.60 -33.15
CA LEU A 312 -29.34 -24.00 -33.21
C LEU A 312 -30.03 -24.38 -34.52
N ALA A 313 -30.53 -23.40 -35.29
CA ALA A 313 -31.23 -23.61 -36.56
C ALA A 313 -30.41 -24.45 -37.56
N LYS A 314 -29.08 -24.32 -37.53
CA LYS A 314 -28.16 -25.12 -38.38
C LYS A 314 -28.15 -26.62 -38.05
N THR A 315 -28.74 -27.01 -36.92
CA THR A 315 -28.75 -28.37 -36.39
C THR A 315 -30.15 -28.95 -36.20
N GLN A 316 -31.20 -28.27 -36.70
CA GLN A 316 -32.62 -28.64 -36.51
C GLN A 316 -33.04 -28.85 -35.04
N GLN A 317 -32.36 -28.18 -34.11
CA GLN A 317 -32.71 -28.17 -32.69
C GLN A 317 -33.41 -26.86 -32.33
N THR A 318 -34.30 -26.93 -31.35
CA THR A 318 -35.02 -25.78 -30.81
C THR A 318 -34.80 -25.75 -29.30
N PHE A 319 -34.49 -24.56 -28.79
CA PHE A 319 -34.39 -24.22 -27.39
C PHE A 319 -35.70 -23.56 -26.96
N HIS A 320 -36.27 -24.05 -25.86
CA HIS A 320 -37.53 -23.59 -25.29
C HIS A 320 -37.29 -22.84 -23.98
N ASP A 321 -38.31 -22.11 -23.49
CA ASP A 321 -38.25 -21.46 -22.16
C ASP A 321 -37.88 -22.45 -21.05
N SER A 322 -38.33 -23.70 -21.17
CA SER A 322 -38.05 -24.76 -20.22
C SER A 322 -36.57 -25.14 -20.09
N ASP A 323 -35.76 -24.80 -21.09
CA ASP A 323 -34.33 -25.10 -21.09
C ASP A 323 -33.49 -24.03 -20.36
N LEU A 324 -34.08 -22.87 -20.01
CA LEU A 324 -33.39 -21.76 -19.35
C LEU A 324 -32.69 -22.11 -18.02
N PRO A 325 -33.24 -22.96 -17.14
CA PRO A 325 -32.56 -23.33 -15.89
C PRO A 325 -31.29 -24.16 -16.11
N ARG A 326 -31.09 -24.70 -17.32
CA ARG A 326 -29.90 -25.48 -17.70
C ARG A 326 -28.84 -24.60 -18.38
N LEU A 327 -29.08 -23.30 -18.52
CA LEU A 327 -28.14 -22.37 -19.08
C LEU A 327 -27.04 -22.04 -18.06
N ALA A 328 -25.79 -22.36 -18.40
CA ALA A 328 -24.63 -21.90 -17.65
C ALA A 328 -24.06 -20.62 -18.28
N LEU A 329 -23.77 -19.61 -17.46
CA LEU A 329 -23.00 -18.44 -17.88
C LEU A 329 -21.56 -18.60 -17.39
N VAL A 330 -20.61 -18.70 -18.33
CA VAL A 330 -19.19 -18.89 -18.02
C VAL A 330 -18.38 -17.68 -18.47
N ASN A 331 -17.41 -17.28 -17.65
CA ASN A 331 -16.37 -16.32 -18.02
C ASN A 331 -14.99 -16.98 -17.88
N GLY A 332 -14.46 -17.45 -19.00
CA GLY A 332 -13.30 -18.35 -18.99
C GLY A 332 -13.70 -19.72 -18.45
N GLU A 333 -12.99 -20.18 -17.41
CA GLU A 333 -13.26 -21.45 -16.71
C GLU A 333 -14.17 -21.28 -15.49
N THR A 334 -14.53 -20.05 -15.14
CA THR A 334 -15.33 -19.74 -13.95
C THR A 334 -16.81 -19.62 -14.33
N GLU A 335 -17.64 -20.45 -13.71
CA GLU A 335 -19.10 -20.29 -13.77
C GLU A 335 -19.51 -19.05 -12.98
N ILE A 336 -20.24 -18.14 -13.62
CA ILE A 336 -20.79 -16.96 -12.99
C ILE A 336 -22.18 -17.35 -12.46
N PRO A 337 -22.44 -17.20 -11.15
CA PRO A 337 -23.77 -17.44 -10.62
C PRO A 337 -24.76 -16.48 -11.27
N ILE A 338 -25.82 -17.05 -11.86
CA ILE A 338 -26.94 -16.31 -12.42
C ILE A 338 -28.12 -16.37 -11.45
N GLU A 339 -28.67 -15.21 -11.13
CA GLU A 339 -29.95 -15.13 -10.43
C GLU A 339 -31.08 -15.22 -11.47
N VAL A 340 -31.84 -16.31 -11.43
CA VAL A 340 -32.94 -16.56 -12.37
C VAL A 340 -34.26 -16.24 -11.66
N HIS A 341 -34.98 -15.25 -12.17
CA HIS A 341 -36.34 -14.93 -11.71
C HIS A 341 -37.37 -15.49 -12.70
N ASP A 342 -38.36 -16.22 -12.20
CA ASP A 342 -39.47 -16.85 -12.96
C ASP A 342 -40.52 -15.86 -13.50
N GLY A 343 -40.26 -14.55 -13.39
CA GLY A 343 -41.22 -13.53 -13.82
C GLY A 343 -42.50 -13.47 -12.97
N GLY A 344 -42.59 -14.20 -11.85
CA GLY A 344 -43.70 -14.15 -10.91
C GLY A 344 -44.90 -15.04 -11.24
N ASP A 345 -44.77 -16.00 -12.16
CA ASP A 345 -45.83 -16.97 -12.46
C ASP A 345 -45.83 -18.20 -11.53
N GLY A 346 -44.82 -18.30 -10.66
CA GLY A 346 -44.67 -19.34 -9.65
C GLY A 346 -44.40 -20.73 -10.23
N LYS A 347 -43.97 -20.83 -11.49
CA LYS A 347 -43.68 -22.11 -12.15
C LYS A 347 -42.38 -22.08 -12.94
N PHE A 348 -41.36 -22.72 -12.37
CA PHE A 348 -40.23 -23.22 -13.15
C PHE A 348 -40.66 -24.46 -13.94
N ASN A 349 -41.23 -24.26 -15.13
CA ASN A 349 -41.52 -25.34 -16.05
C ASN A 349 -40.18 -25.74 -16.70
N GLY A 350 -39.55 -26.82 -16.23
CA GLY A 350 -38.25 -27.32 -16.72
C GLY A 350 -38.32 -28.31 -17.88
#